data_AF-A0A367QZ86-F1
#
_entry.id   AF-A0A367QZ86-F1
#
_cell.length_a   1.000
_cell.length_b   1.000
_cell.length_c   1.000
_cell.angle_alpha   90.00
_cell.angle_beta   90.00
_cell.angle_gamma   90.00
#
_symmetry.space_group_name_H-M   'P 1'
#
loop_
_entity.id
_entity.type
_entity.pdbx_description
1 polymer ?
#
loop_
_entity_poly.entity_id
_entity_poly.type
_entity_poly.pdbx_seq_one_letter_code
_entity_poly.pdbx_strand_id
1 'polypeptide(L)' 'MMSFSDVVEVIKSLSIVEKQELQLLLKQYLREERREEIYKNLNTAQIEEKKGELKFSSNINELRQMIKE' A
#
# COMPACT_ATOMS: atom_id res chain seq x y z
N MET A 1 -17.92 -8.63 -18.89
CA MET A 1 -17.14 -8.13 -17.73
C MET A 1 -17.36 -6.63 -17.68
N MET A 2 -17.65 -6.06 -16.51
CA MET A 2 -17.86 -4.61 -16.37
C MET A 2 -16.52 -3.88 -16.54
N SER A 3 -16.46 -2.87 -17.39
CA SER A 3 -15.26 -2.03 -17.58
C SER A 3 -15.14 -0.98 -16.46
N PHE A 4 -13.94 -0.40 -16.29
CA PHE A 4 -13.78 0.70 -15.32
C PHE A 4 -14.68 1.90 -15.67
N SER A 5 -14.87 2.19 -16.96
CA SER A 5 -15.82 3.22 -17.40
C SER A 5 -17.25 2.91 -16.96
N ASP A 6 -17.69 1.65 -17.03
CA ASP A 6 -19.03 1.27 -16.56
C ASP A 6 -19.16 1.48 -15.05
N VAL A 7 -18.12 1.16 -14.27
CA VAL A 7 -18.08 1.41 -12.82
C VAL A 7 -18.19 2.90 -12.51
N VAL A 8 -17.49 3.75 -13.26
CA VAL A 8 -17.55 5.21 -13.10
C VAL A 8 -18.97 5.73 -13.37
N GLU A 9 -19.62 5.26 -14.43
CA GLU A 9 -21.01 5.66 -14.74
C GLU A 9 -21.99 5.20 -13.65
N VAL A 10 -21.82 4.00 -13.11
CA VAL A 10 -22.62 3.53 -11.96
C VAL A 10 -22.41 4.45 -10.75
N ILE A 11 -21.17 4.76 -10.39
CA ILE A 11 -20.85 5.64 -9.25
C ILE A 11 -21.45 7.04 -9.46
N LYS A 12 -21.42 7.58 -10.69
CA LYS A 12 -22.05 8.88 -10.99
C LYS A 12 -23.54 8.88 -10.71
N SER A 13 -24.23 7.77 -11.03
CA SER A 13 -25.68 7.64 -10.89
C SER A 13 -26.17 7.51 -9.44
N LEU A 14 -25.28 7.17 -8.50
CA LEU A 14 -25.61 7.04 -7.08
C LEU A 14 -26.08 8.36 -6.44
N SER A 15 -26.93 8.25 -5.43
CA SER A 15 -27.31 9.36 -4.56
C SER A 15 -26.11 9.88 -3.75
N ILE A 16 -26.26 11.06 -3.14
CA ILE A 16 -25.20 11.65 -2.29
C ILE A 16 -24.89 10.73 -1.10
N VAL A 17 -25.91 10.12 -0.50
CA VAL A 17 -25.74 9.23 0.67
C VAL A 17 -24.97 7.97 0.27
N GLU A 18 -25.37 7.30 -0.81
CA GLU A 18 -24.67 6.10 -1.30
C GLU A 18 -23.21 6.41 -1.69
N LYS A 19 -22.94 7.59 -2.28
CA LYS A 19 -21.56 8.03 -2.57
C LYS A 19 -20.74 8.20 -1.31
N GLN A 20 -21.33 8.74 -0.24
CA GLN A 20 -20.64 8.91 1.05
C GLN A 20 -20.36 7.57 1.72
N GLU A 21 -21.31 6.64 1.70
CA GLU A 21 -21.12 5.28 2.22
C GLU A 21 -20.05 4.53 1.43
N LEU A 22 -20.11 4.58 0.10
CA LEU A 22 -19.10 3.98 -0.77
C LEU A 22 -17.71 4.58 -0.51
N GLN A 23 -17.62 5.90 -0.30
CA GLN A 23 -16.35 6.54 0.07
C GLN A 23 -15.80 6.00 1.39
N LEU A 24 -16.65 5.79 2.41
CA LEU A 24 -16.24 5.23 3.70
C LEU A 24 -15.72 3.79 3.54
N LEU A 25 -16.42 2.96 2.76
CA LEU A 25 -16.02 1.58 2.48
C LEU A 25 -14.69 1.51 1.71
N LEU A 26 -14.55 2.30 0.64
CA LEU A 26 -13.30 2.36 -0.13
C LEU A 26 -12.11 2.79 0.74
N LYS A 27 -12.31 3.76 1.64
CA LYS A 27 -11.29 4.16 2.61
C LYS A 27 -10.89 3.00 3.54
N GLN A 28 -11.83 2.14 3.94
CA GLN A 28 -11.51 0.95 4.72
C GLN A 28 -10.67 -0.04 3.92
N TYR A 29 -11.08 -0.36 2.69
CA TYR A 29 -10.36 -1.33 1.86
C TYR A 29 -8.93 -0.90 1.56
N LEU A 30 -8.72 0.37 1.19
CA LEU A 30 -7.37 0.91 0.97
C LEU A 30 -6.49 0.82 2.23
N ARG A 31 -7.08 0.98 3.44
CA ARG A 31 -6.34 0.78 4.69
C ARG A 31 -5.94 -0.68 4.88
N GLU A 32 -6.82 -1.64 4.56
CA GLU A 32 -6.49 -3.06 4.66
C GLU A 32 -5.41 -3.47 3.67
N GLU A 33 -5.52 -3.05 2.41
CA GLU A 33 -4.51 -3.31 1.38
C GLU A 33 -3.14 -2.79 1.82
N ARG A 34 -3.10 -1.57 2.38
CA ARG A 34 -1.84 -1.01 2.92
C ARG A 34 -1.32 -1.79 4.13
N ARG A 35 -2.21 -2.30 5.00
CA ARG A 35 -1.81 -3.16 6.12
C ARG A 35 -1.21 -4.47 5.64
N GLU A 36 -1.80 -5.10 4.63
CA GLU A 36 -1.27 -6.31 4.03
C GLU A 36 0.11 -6.08 3.40
N GLU A 37 0.30 -4.95 2.71
CA GLU A 37 1.60 -4.56 2.16
C GLU A 37 2.66 -4.42 3.25
N ILE A 38 2.34 -3.71 4.35
CA ILE A 38 3.22 -3.56 5.51
C ILE A 38 3.57 -4.94 6.10
N TYR A 39 2.59 -5.82 6.24
CA TYR A 39 2.81 -7.16 6.77
C TYR A 39 3.71 -8.01 5.86
N LYS A 40 3.52 -7.94 4.54
CA LYS A 40 4.40 -8.59 3.56
C LYS A 40 5.83 -8.06 3.67
N ASN A 41 6.00 -6.75 3.73
CA ASN A 41 7.32 -6.11 3.87
C ASN A 41 8.00 -6.53 5.19
N LEU A 42 7.26 -6.61 6.29
CA LEU A 42 7.77 -7.11 7.57
C LEU A 42 8.28 -8.55 7.45
N ASN A 43 7.49 -9.45 6.84
CA ASN A 43 7.89 -10.83 6.66
C ASN A 43 9.16 -10.96 5.81
N THR A 44 9.26 -10.17 4.74
CA THR A 44 10.47 -10.11 3.91
C THR A 44 11.67 -9.62 4.72
N ALA A 45 11.53 -8.51 5.45
CA ALA A 45 12.60 -7.97 6.29
C ALA A 45 13.07 -8.96 7.36
N GLN A 46 12.17 -9.71 7.99
CA GLN A 46 12.53 -10.75 8.96
C GLN A 46 13.34 -11.90 8.32
N ILE A 47 13.08 -12.23 7.06
CA ILE A 47 13.85 -13.25 6.34
C ILE A 47 15.25 -12.70 6.03
N GLU A 48 15.35 -11.47 5.53
CA GLU A 48 16.62 -10.80 5.23
C GLU A 48 17.47 -10.62 6.49
N GLU A 49 16.85 -10.27 7.63
CA GLU A 49 17.51 -10.18 8.93
C GLU A 49 18.13 -11.53 9.33
N LYS A 50 17.34 -12.61 9.26
CA LYS A 50 17.81 -13.97 9.60
C LYS A 50 18.95 -14.44 8.70
N LYS A 51 19.01 -13.96 7.46
CA LYS A 51 20.09 -14.25 6.52
C LYS A 51 21.30 -13.34 6.68
N GLY A 52 21.21 -12.29 7.52
CA GLY A 52 22.26 -11.27 7.66
C GLY A 52 22.39 -10.35 6.45
N GLU A 53 21.35 -10.25 5.62
CA GLU A 53 21.32 -9.43 4.41
C GLU A 53 20.99 -7.97 4.73
N LEU A 54 20.30 -7.70 5.84
CA LEU A 54 20.03 -6.33 6.30
C LEU A 54 21.31 -5.65 6.81
N LYS A 55 21.72 -4.61 6.09
CA LYS A 55 22.83 -3.73 6.48
C LYS A 55 22.28 -2.40 6.99
N PHE A 56 22.66 -2.04 8.21
CA PHE A 56 22.30 -0.77 8.83
C PHE A 56 23.55 0.09 9.00
N SER A 57 23.39 1.40 8.86
CA SER A 57 24.43 2.36 9.19
C SER A 57 23.82 3.57 9.88
N SER A 58 24.50 4.10 10.87
CA SER A 58 24.20 5.39 11.49
C SER A 58 24.89 6.57 10.77
N ASN A 59 25.73 6.27 9.77
CA ASN A 59 26.45 7.27 8.98
C ASN A 59 25.67 7.63 7.70
N ILE A 60 25.25 8.88 7.61
CA ILE A 60 24.47 9.38 6.47
C ILE A 60 25.20 9.25 5.12
N ASN A 61 26.53 9.29 5.11
CA ASN A 61 27.30 9.15 3.87
C ASN A 61 27.28 7.71 3.36
N GLU A 62 27.36 6.73 4.26
CA GLU A 62 27.24 5.30 3.93
C GLU A 62 25.83 4.97 3.45
N LEU A 63 24.79 5.45 4.16
CA LEU A 63 23.40 5.28 3.74
C LEU A 63 23.14 5.84 2.32
N ARG A 64 23.73 7.00 1.98
CA ARG A 64 23.62 7.59 0.65
C ARG A 64 24.29 6.77 -0.45
N GLN A 65 25.33 6.00 -0.14
CA GLN A 65 25.95 5.09 -1.11
C GLN A 65 25.06 3.87 -1.34
N MET A 66 24.50 3.30 -0.28
CA MET A 66 23.64 2.11 -0.34
C MET A 66 22.33 2.33 -1.13
N ILE A 67 21.81 3.56 -1.19
CA ILE A 67 20.60 3.91 -1.96
C ILE A 67 20.89 4.15 -3.46
N LYS A 68 22.15 4.38 -3.83
CA LYS A 68 22.56 4.67 -5.22
C LYS A 68 22.94 3.43 -6.03
N GLU A 69 23.13 2.30 -5.36
CA GLU A 69 23.29 0.98 -5.98
C GLU A 69 21.93 0.41 -6.42
#